data_AF-A0A8S3XQE4-F1
#
_entry.id   AF-A0A8S3XQE4-F1
#
_cell.length_a   1.000
_cell.length_b   1.000
_cell.length_c   1.000
_cell.angle_alpha   90.00
_cell.angle_beta   90.00
_cell.angle_gamma   90.00
#
_symmetry.space_group_name_H-M   'P 1'
#
loop_
_entity.id
_entity.type
_entity.pdbx_description
1 polymer ?
#
loop_
_entity_poly.entity_id
_entity_poly.type
_entity_poly.pdbx_seq_one_letter_code
_entity_poly.pdbx_strand_id
1 'polypeptide(L)'
;MAFAGTNISLSQPDITQKLTERIDDLKQKIAAWGKRIRRFTERSRQFNHNRLFQSDQKRLYKSLERSKVCGAGQGPDQADIIVFWRGLWSEPVNHSEGPWMEVVASQGASVTPMDPITITPEDVAEAKEISKHTKYDPPNRTAVDIIDTLRQKLAVKCNRLKRYQKSRKRREDNALFTKNEKLCYRRLQQSVNDTSGLPRRREDVEKFWRSIWSEKVIHNETATWITREEQRMLEVPEMQHVEITEEDVTQAVYKSPNWKATGPDKIHNFWLKKLFYTNQ
;
A
#
# COMPACT_ATOMS: atom_id res chain seq x y z
N MET A 1 -3.73 66.88 48.53
CA MET A 1 -3.08 66.37 47.30
C MET A 1 -4.01 65.36 46.66
N ALA A 2 -4.84 65.82 45.73
CA ALA A 2 -5.81 65.01 44.97
C ALA A 2 -5.47 65.20 43.49
N PHE A 3 -5.31 64.11 42.74
CA PHE A 3 -5.36 64.20 41.28
C PHE A 3 -6.80 64.56 40.90
N ALA A 4 -6.99 65.83 40.57
CA ALA A 4 -8.25 66.39 40.13
C ALA A 4 -8.64 65.80 38.76
N GLY A 5 -9.88 65.33 38.63
CA GLY A 5 -10.49 65.12 37.31
C GLY A 5 -11.32 63.86 37.11
N THR A 6 -11.22 62.83 37.96
CA THR A 6 -12.13 61.68 37.93
C THR A 6 -12.31 61.13 39.34
N ASN A 7 -13.41 61.50 40.01
CA ASN A 7 -13.85 60.90 41.27
C ASN A 7 -14.36 59.46 41.01
N ILE A 8 -13.46 58.55 40.67
CA ILE A 8 -13.75 57.12 40.62
C ILE A 8 -13.28 56.55 41.96
N SER A 9 -14.16 56.61 42.96
CA SER A 9 -13.93 55.87 44.21
C SER A 9 -14.20 54.39 43.96
N LEU A 10 -13.21 53.53 44.20
CA LEU A 10 -13.30 52.07 44.12
C LEU A 10 -14.33 51.46 45.09
N SER A 11 -14.98 52.24 45.96
CA SER A 11 -16.04 51.78 46.87
C SER A 11 -17.46 51.89 46.32
N GLN A 12 -17.63 52.28 45.05
CA GLN A 12 -18.94 52.29 44.40
C GLN A 12 -19.34 50.86 44.02
N PRO A 13 -20.47 50.33 44.54
CA PRO A 13 -20.84 48.92 44.38
C PRO A 13 -21.00 48.49 42.92
N ASP A 14 -21.44 49.41 42.04
CA ASP A 14 -21.61 49.17 40.60
C ASP A 14 -20.25 49.00 39.87
N ILE A 15 -19.22 49.74 40.29
CA ILE A 15 -17.87 49.60 39.70
C ILE A 15 -17.23 48.29 40.15
N THR A 16 -17.40 47.92 41.43
CA THR A 16 -16.90 46.65 41.95
C THR A 16 -17.60 45.46 41.30
N GLN A 17 -18.91 45.56 41.04
CA GLN A 17 -19.68 44.52 40.35
C GLN A 17 -19.19 44.34 38.90
N LYS A 18 -19.06 45.44 38.14
CA LYS A 18 -18.52 45.41 36.78
C LYS A 18 -17.10 44.84 36.71
N LEU A 19 -16.27 45.12 37.72
CA LEU A 19 -14.95 44.52 37.84
C LEU A 19 -15.02 43.01 38.09
N THR A 20 -15.90 42.54 38.98
CA THR A 20 -16.08 41.11 39.24
C THR A 20 -16.61 40.35 38.03
N GLU A 21 -17.60 40.90 37.32
CA GLU A 21 -18.12 40.34 36.08
C GLU A 21 -17.02 40.24 35.02
N ARG A 22 -16.21 41.29 34.88
CA ARG A 22 -15.08 41.30 33.94
C ARG A 22 -13.99 40.27 34.32
N ILE A 23 -13.73 40.10 35.60
CA ILE A 23 -12.78 39.09 36.10
C ILE A 23 -13.30 37.68 35.78
N ASP A 24 -14.58 37.40 36.00
CA ASP A 24 -15.16 36.08 35.74
C ASP A 24 -15.24 35.77 34.24
N ASP A 25 -15.56 36.76 33.40
CA ASP A 25 -15.44 36.69 31.95
C ASP A 25 -14.03 36.26 31.49
N LEU A 26 -13.00 36.86 32.09
CA LEU A 26 -11.60 36.55 31.77
C LEU A 26 -11.22 35.15 32.26
N LYS A 27 -11.64 34.75 33.47
CA LYS A 27 -11.46 33.38 33.96
C LYS A 27 -12.11 32.36 33.03
N GLN A 28 -13.33 32.62 32.57
CA GLN A 28 -14.06 31.72 31.68
C GLN A 28 -13.36 31.60 30.31
N LYS A 29 -12.85 32.71 29.76
CA LYS A 29 -12.06 32.71 28.52
C LYS A 29 -10.76 31.93 28.66
N ILE A 30 -10.02 32.15 29.76
CA ILE A 30 -8.79 31.41 30.06
C ILE A 30 -9.07 29.91 30.19
N ALA A 31 -10.13 29.53 30.90
CA ALA A 31 -10.53 28.14 31.05
C ALA A 31 -10.93 27.50 29.70
N ALA A 32 -11.67 28.22 28.87
CA ALA A 32 -12.06 27.77 27.53
C ALA A 32 -10.84 27.60 26.61
N TRP A 33 -9.89 28.54 26.64
CA TRP A 33 -8.63 28.43 25.92
C TRP A 33 -7.78 27.26 26.41
N GLY A 34 -7.68 27.06 27.72
CA GLY A 34 -7.00 25.90 28.30
C GLY A 34 -7.60 24.58 27.82
N LYS A 35 -8.94 24.45 27.80
CA LYS A 35 -9.63 23.27 27.25
C LYS A 35 -9.35 23.10 25.75
N ARG A 36 -9.35 24.18 24.97
CA ARG A 36 -9.08 24.14 23.52
C ARG A 36 -7.66 23.66 23.22
N ILE A 37 -6.68 24.16 23.97
CA ILE A 37 -5.28 23.73 23.86
C ILE A 37 -5.15 22.24 24.21
N ARG A 38 -5.74 21.79 25.32
CA ARG A 38 -5.74 20.35 25.69
C ARG A 38 -6.35 19.46 24.62
N ARG A 39 -7.52 19.83 24.08
CA ARG A 39 -8.15 19.07 22.98
C ARG A 39 -7.30 19.07 21.71
N PHE A 40 -6.57 20.15 21.44
CA PHE A 40 -5.69 20.24 20.28
C PHE A 40 -4.44 19.36 20.47
N THR A 41 -3.82 19.39 21.65
CA THR A 41 -2.66 18.54 21.96
C THR A 41 -3.05 17.06 21.97
N GLU A 42 -4.21 16.70 22.52
CA GLU A 42 -4.76 15.34 22.46
C GLU A 42 -5.00 14.87 21.03
N ARG A 43 -5.69 15.66 20.20
CA ARG A 43 -5.87 15.33 18.77
C ARG A 43 -4.55 15.17 18.03
N SER A 44 -3.60 16.07 18.29
CA SER A 44 -2.28 16.01 17.65
C SER A 44 -1.53 14.76 18.07
N ARG A 45 -1.59 14.40 19.35
CA ARG A 45 -1.01 13.15 19.88
C ARG A 45 -1.67 11.92 19.26
N GLN A 46 -3.00 11.87 19.21
CA GLN A 46 -3.75 10.78 18.58
C GLN A 46 -3.43 10.66 17.08
N PHE A 47 -3.37 11.78 16.36
CA PHE A 47 -2.97 11.81 14.95
C PHE A 47 -1.57 11.22 14.75
N ASN A 48 -0.60 11.63 15.59
CA ASN A 48 0.76 11.11 15.54
C ASN A 48 0.82 9.61 15.89
N HIS A 49 0.10 9.16 16.92
CA HIS A 49 0.01 7.74 17.29
C HIS A 49 -0.63 6.91 16.16
N ASN A 50 -1.73 7.38 15.56
CA ASN A 50 -2.41 6.70 14.46
C ASN A 50 -1.50 6.60 13.23
N ARG A 51 -0.76 7.66 12.92
CA ARG A 51 0.22 7.66 11.83
C ARG A 51 1.35 6.67 12.10
N LEU A 52 1.86 6.64 13.33
CA LEU A 52 2.92 5.70 13.73
C LEU A 52 2.41 4.26 13.73
N PHE A 53 1.17 4.00 14.15
CA PHE A 53 0.51 2.70 14.06
C PHE A 53 0.46 2.18 12.62
N GLN A 54 0.11 3.05 11.66
CA GLN A 54 0.02 2.65 10.25
C GLN A 54 1.37 2.38 9.60
N SER A 55 2.44 3.05 10.03
CA SER A 55 3.78 2.90 9.43
C SER A 55 4.70 1.91 10.16
N ASP A 56 4.64 1.89 11.50
CA ASP A 56 5.56 1.15 12.36
C ASP A 56 4.92 0.87 13.75
N GLN A 57 4.11 -0.18 13.79
CA GLN A 57 3.41 -0.63 15.00
C GLN A 57 4.38 -0.93 16.15
N LYS A 58 5.55 -1.53 15.85
CA LYS A 58 6.55 -1.90 16.88
C LYS A 58 7.09 -0.66 17.59
N ARG A 59 7.35 0.41 16.84
CA ARG A 59 7.83 1.68 17.41
C ARG A 59 6.76 2.38 18.25
N LEU A 60 5.48 2.30 17.86
CA LEU A 60 4.38 2.78 18.69
C LEU A 60 4.31 2.02 20.01
N TYR A 61 4.26 0.68 19.98
CA TYR A 61 4.16 -0.13 21.19
C TYR A 61 5.34 0.10 22.14
N LYS A 62 6.58 0.15 21.62
CA LYS A 62 7.76 0.51 22.41
C LYS A 62 7.67 1.91 23.03
N SER A 63 7.06 2.88 22.34
CA SER A 63 6.86 4.23 22.88
C SER A 63 5.81 4.27 23.99
N LEU A 64 4.77 3.44 23.89
CA LEU A 64 3.73 3.28 24.91
C LEU A 64 4.27 2.53 26.15
N GLU A 65 5.10 1.51 25.93
CA GLU A 65 5.81 0.78 26.99
C GLU A 65 6.78 1.68 27.75
N ARG A 66 7.56 2.52 27.03
CA ARG A 66 8.48 3.48 27.65
C ARG A 66 7.79 4.58 28.47
N SER A 67 6.50 4.84 28.21
CA SER A 67 5.72 5.82 28.97
C SER A 67 5.29 5.30 30.34
N LYS A 68 5.37 3.99 30.61
CA LYS A 68 5.30 3.46 31.97
C LYS A 68 6.68 3.52 32.58
N VAL A 69 7.00 4.65 33.23
CA VAL A 69 7.87 4.61 34.40
C VAL A 69 7.07 3.92 35.50
N CYS A 70 6.92 2.60 35.40
CA CYS A 70 6.80 1.77 36.58
C CYS A 70 8.24 1.61 37.04
N GLY A 71 8.60 2.23 38.16
CA GLY A 71 9.84 1.91 38.84
C GLY A 71 9.94 0.40 39.05
N ALA A 72 11.15 -0.10 39.27
CA ALA A 72 11.42 -1.50 39.58
C ALA A 72 10.74 -1.95 40.90
N GLY A 73 9.42 -2.03 40.88
CA GLY A 73 8.55 -2.64 41.86
C GLY A 73 7.80 -3.76 41.16
N GLN A 74 7.66 -4.88 41.86
CA GLN A 74 7.01 -6.11 41.40
C GLN A 74 5.79 -5.83 40.50
N GLY A 75 5.64 -6.65 39.45
CA GLY A 75 4.41 -6.65 38.65
C GLY A 75 3.18 -6.78 39.55
N PRO A 76 2.01 -6.28 39.10
CA PRO A 76 0.78 -6.36 39.88
C PRO A 76 0.56 -7.81 40.35
N ASP A 77 0.18 -7.97 41.62
CA ASP A 77 -0.02 -9.26 42.23
C ASP A 77 -1.02 -10.08 41.41
N GLN A 78 -0.82 -11.39 41.32
CA GLN A 78 -1.67 -12.27 40.54
C GLN A 78 -3.13 -12.21 41.03
N ALA A 79 -3.33 -11.99 42.34
CA ALA A 79 -4.65 -11.76 42.91
C ALA A 79 -5.30 -10.49 42.34
N ASP A 80 -4.57 -9.38 42.22
CA ASP A 80 -5.07 -8.12 41.66
C ASP A 80 -5.45 -8.27 40.19
N ILE A 81 -4.65 -9.00 39.42
CA ILE A 81 -4.93 -9.30 38.01
C ILE A 81 -6.22 -10.12 37.88
N ILE A 82 -6.40 -11.13 38.73
CA ILE A 82 -7.60 -11.98 38.73
C ILE A 82 -8.83 -11.16 39.12
N VAL A 83 -8.75 -10.31 40.16
CA VAL A 83 -9.87 -9.43 40.58
C VAL A 83 -10.26 -8.47 39.46
N PHE A 84 -9.28 -7.83 38.80
CA PHE A 84 -9.54 -6.91 37.68
C PHE A 84 -10.29 -7.59 36.53
N TRP A 85 -9.81 -8.75 36.06
CA TRP A 85 -10.46 -9.46 34.98
C TRP A 85 -11.81 -10.05 35.39
N ARG A 86 -11.96 -10.49 36.64
CA ARG A 86 -13.25 -10.97 37.17
C ARG A 86 -14.30 -9.88 37.19
N GLY A 87 -13.96 -8.64 37.56
CA GLY A 87 -14.89 -7.50 37.53
C GLY A 87 -15.32 -7.10 36.12
N LEU A 88 -14.47 -7.32 35.10
CA LEU A 88 -14.79 -7.03 33.70
C LEU A 88 -15.65 -8.11 33.03
N TRP A 89 -15.41 -9.38 33.35
CA TRP A 89 -15.95 -10.51 32.59
C TRP A 89 -16.94 -11.39 33.37
N SER A 90 -16.90 -11.36 34.71
CA SER A 90 -17.68 -12.27 35.55
C SER A 90 -18.76 -11.58 36.38
N GLU A 91 -18.64 -10.28 36.64
CA GLU A 91 -19.75 -9.50 37.20
C GLU A 91 -20.65 -9.03 36.05
N PRO A 92 -21.95 -9.39 36.04
CA PRO A 92 -22.88 -8.87 35.06
C PRO A 92 -23.01 -7.36 35.26
N VAL A 93 -22.39 -6.59 34.37
CA VAL A 93 -22.59 -5.14 34.31
C VAL A 93 -24.01 -4.93 33.79
N ASN A 94 -24.91 -4.49 34.67
CA ASN A 94 -26.21 -3.98 34.24
C ASN A 94 -25.97 -2.70 33.44
N HIS A 95 -25.94 -2.82 32.12
CA HIS A 95 -26.04 -1.67 31.25
C HIS A 95 -27.47 -1.13 31.41
N SER A 96 -27.64 0.01 32.09
CA SER A 96 -28.81 0.83 31.80
C SER A 96 -28.63 1.32 30.38
N GLU A 97 -29.23 0.61 29.42
CA GLU A 97 -29.33 1.07 28.05
C GLU A 97 -29.92 2.49 28.13
N GLY A 98 -29.11 3.49 27.77
CA GLY A 98 -29.50 4.89 27.96
C GLY A 98 -30.80 5.22 27.19
N PRO A 99 -31.44 6.36 27.51
CA PRO A 99 -32.75 6.75 26.96
C PRO A 99 -32.79 6.90 25.42
N TRP A 100 -31.67 6.72 24.72
CA TRP A 100 -31.58 6.74 23.27
C TRP A 100 -32.35 5.59 22.60
N MET A 101 -32.54 4.45 23.27
CA MET A 101 -33.36 3.35 22.74
C MET A 101 -34.85 3.73 22.69
N GLU A 102 -35.37 4.44 23.69
CA GLU A 102 -36.73 5.00 23.68
C GLU A 102 -36.89 6.07 22.59
N VAL A 103 -35.86 6.87 22.35
CA VAL A 103 -35.82 7.85 21.25
C VAL A 103 -35.86 7.14 19.89
N VAL A 104 -35.14 6.04 19.71
CA VAL A 104 -35.16 5.27 18.45
C VAL A 104 -36.50 4.56 18.26
N ALA A 105 -37.07 4.00 19.33
CA ALA A 105 -38.38 3.34 19.30
C ALA A 105 -39.51 4.33 18.95
N SER A 106 -39.49 5.52 19.55
CA SER A 106 -40.46 6.59 19.22
C SER A 106 -40.30 7.11 17.79
N GLN A 107 -39.07 7.21 17.27
CA GLN A 107 -38.83 7.56 15.87
C GLN A 107 -39.30 6.45 14.91
N GLY A 108 -39.07 5.18 15.24
CA GLY A 108 -39.51 4.03 14.45
C GLY A 108 -41.03 3.86 14.40
N ALA A 109 -41.73 4.23 15.48
CA ALA A 109 -43.19 4.23 15.53
C ALA A 109 -43.84 5.23 14.55
N SER A 110 -43.09 6.24 14.09
CA SER A 110 -43.57 7.21 13.08
C SER A 110 -43.45 6.72 11.64
N VAL A 111 -42.76 5.59 11.39
CA VAL A 111 -42.56 5.04 10.05
C VAL A 111 -43.74 4.14 9.70
N THR A 112 -44.63 4.64 8.85
CA THR A 112 -45.71 3.82 8.29
C THR A 112 -45.12 2.72 7.41
N PRO A 113 -45.64 1.48 7.47
CA PRO A 113 -45.23 0.42 6.57
C PRO A 113 -45.43 0.89 5.13
N MET A 114 -44.39 0.69 4.32
CA MET A 114 -44.36 1.16 2.94
C MET A 114 -45.51 0.51 2.16
N ASP A 115 -46.35 1.34 1.55
CA ASP A 115 -47.47 0.87 0.73
C ASP A 115 -46.98 -0.08 -0.39
N PRO A 116 -47.79 -1.07 -0.79
CA PRO A 116 -47.42 -1.98 -1.86
C PRO A 116 -47.14 -1.22 -3.16
N ILE A 117 -45.90 -1.33 -3.64
CA ILE A 117 -45.44 -0.70 -4.88
C ILE A 117 -46.27 -1.25 -6.04
N THR A 118 -47.20 -0.45 -6.55
CA THR A 118 -47.98 -0.75 -7.75
C THR A 118 -47.27 -0.14 -8.95
N ILE A 119 -46.58 -0.97 -9.73
CA ILE A 119 -45.92 -0.54 -10.96
C ILE A 119 -46.99 -0.48 -12.05
N THR A 120 -47.29 0.72 -12.54
CA THR A 120 -48.29 0.91 -13.61
C THR A 120 -47.66 0.66 -14.99
N PRO A 121 -48.45 0.35 -16.03
CA PRO A 121 -47.96 0.22 -17.40
C PRO A 121 -47.33 1.51 -17.94
N GLU A 122 -47.75 2.66 -17.41
CA GLU A 122 -47.23 3.99 -17.71
C GLU A 122 -45.82 4.16 -17.13
N ASP A 123 -45.57 3.71 -15.89
CA ASP A 123 -44.23 3.71 -15.29
C ASP A 123 -43.23 2.87 -16.11
N VAL A 124 -43.69 1.77 -16.69
CA VAL A 124 -42.88 0.89 -17.56
C VAL A 124 -42.63 1.52 -18.93
N ALA A 125 -43.62 2.24 -19.48
CA ALA A 125 -43.48 2.97 -20.73
C ALA A 125 -42.53 4.18 -20.59
N GLU A 126 -42.61 4.89 -19.47
CA GLU A 126 -41.72 6.00 -19.12
C GLU A 126 -40.28 5.48 -18.92
N ALA A 127 -40.10 4.36 -18.23
CA ALA A 127 -38.79 3.71 -18.09
C ALA A 127 -38.17 3.27 -19.43
N LYS A 128 -39.01 2.91 -20.42
CA LYS A 128 -38.59 2.59 -21.80
C LYS A 128 -38.05 3.82 -22.53
N GLU A 129 -38.71 4.97 -22.42
CA GLU A 129 -38.29 6.25 -23.00
C GLU A 129 -36.99 6.81 -22.34
N ILE A 130 -36.76 6.51 -21.07
CA ILE A 130 -35.61 7.00 -20.28
C ILE A 130 -34.32 6.16 -20.51
N SER A 131 -34.41 4.99 -21.15
CA SER A 131 -33.24 4.13 -21.40
C SER A 131 -32.37 4.65 -22.56
N LYS A 132 -31.89 5.89 -22.47
CA LYS A 132 -30.87 6.47 -23.36
C LYS A 132 -29.48 6.17 -22.77
N HIS A 133 -28.48 5.96 -23.63
CA HIS A 133 -27.09 5.74 -23.21
C HIS A 133 -26.36 7.08 -22.97
N THR A 134 -26.61 8.08 -23.83
CA THR A 134 -26.21 9.50 -23.66
C THR A 134 -27.30 10.47 -24.16
N LYS A 135 -27.16 11.77 -23.88
CA LYS A 135 -28.11 12.82 -24.28
C LYS A 135 -28.37 12.88 -25.80
N TYR A 136 -27.41 12.42 -26.61
CA TYR A 136 -27.48 12.47 -28.08
C TYR A 136 -27.83 11.13 -28.72
N ASP A 137 -27.97 10.05 -27.93
CA ASP A 137 -28.34 8.76 -28.47
C ASP A 137 -29.85 8.69 -28.74
N PRO A 138 -30.27 8.08 -29.86
CA PRO A 138 -31.68 7.81 -30.12
C PRO A 138 -32.26 6.88 -29.03
N PRO A 139 -33.57 6.97 -28.74
CA PRO A 139 -34.20 6.08 -27.76
C PRO A 139 -34.11 4.63 -28.23
N ASN A 140 -33.86 3.71 -27.29
CA ASN A 140 -33.82 2.29 -27.55
C ASN A 140 -35.22 1.78 -27.94
N ARG A 141 -35.40 1.31 -29.18
CA ARG A 141 -36.71 0.89 -29.70
C ARG A 141 -36.89 -0.62 -29.67
N THR A 142 -35.80 -1.37 -29.82
CA THR A 142 -35.82 -2.83 -29.86
C THR A 142 -35.08 -3.42 -28.66
N ALA A 143 -35.44 -4.64 -28.26
CA ALA A 143 -34.78 -5.35 -27.16
C ALA A 143 -33.26 -5.51 -27.40
N VAL A 144 -32.83 -5.62 -28.66
CA VAL A 144 -31.42 -5.68 -29.06
C VAL A 144 -30.68 -4.38 -28.71
N ASP A 145 -31.30 -3.23 -28.97
CA ASP A 145 -30.74 -1.91 -28.64
C ASP A 145 -30.57 -1.74 -27.12
N ILE A 146 -31.56 -2.22 -26.35
CA ILE A 146 -31.50 -2.22 -24.89
C ILE A 146 -30.32 -3.08 -24.40
N ILE A 147 -30.16 -4.28 -24.95
CA ILE A 147 -29.03 -5.17 -24.60
C ILE A 147 -27.69 -4.53 -24.95
N ASP A 148 -27.58 -3.91 -26.13
CA ASP A 148 -26.34 -3.30 -26.57
C ASP A 148 -25.96 -2.09 -25.70
N THR A 149 -26.91 -1.21 -25.40
CA THR A 149 -26.67 -0.08 -24.48
C THR A 149 -26.30 -0.53 -23.07
N LEU A 150 -26.86 -1.64 -22.56
CA LEU A 150 -26.45 -2.23 -21.28
C LEU A 150 -25.03 -2.79 -21.34
N ARG A 151 -24.64 -3.46 -22.43
CA ARG A 151 -23.26 -3.93 -22.67
C ARG A 151 -22.29 -2.76 -22.72
N GLN A 152 -22.64 -1.69 -23.42
CA GLN A 152 -21.83 -0.47 -23.50
C GLN A 152 -21.69 0.20 -22.12
N LYS A 153 -22.78 0.35 -21.36
CA LYS A 153 -22.74 0.87 -19.98
C LYS A 153 -21.84 0.02 -19.09
N LEU A 154 -21.96 -1.30 -19.16
CA LEU A 154 -21.13 -2.23 -18.41
C LEU A 154 -19.65 -2.09 -18.79
N ALA A 155 -19.34 -2.04 -20.09
CA ALA A 155 -17.99 -1.84 -20.60
C ALA A 155 -17.39 -0.51 -20.10
N VAL A 156 -18.17 0.58 -20.11
CA VAL A 156 -17.75 1.89 -19.57
C VAL A 156 -17.45 1.80 -18.09
N LYS A 157 -18.30 1.15 -17.28
CA LYS A 157 -18.07 0.96 -15.84
C LYS A 157 -16.84 0.10 -15.57
N CYS A 158 -16.66 -1.01 -16.29
CA CYS A 158 -15.46 -1.84 -16.21
C CYS A 158 -14.19 -1.05 -16.56
N ASN A 159 -14.22 -0.27 -17.65
CA ASN A 159 -13.09 0.57 -18.06
C ASN A 159 -12.79 1.69 -17.06
N ARG A 160 -13.81 2.29 -16.47
CA ARG A 160 -13.65 3.28 -15.38
C ARG A 160 -13.00 2.62 -14.16
N LEU A 161 -13.44 1.42 -13.78
CA LEU A 161 -12.89 0.67 -12.65
C LEU A 161 -11.42 0.30 -12.89
N LYS A 162 -11.07 -0.21 -14.08
CA LYS A 162 -9.68 -0.48 -14.48
C LYS A 162 -8.80 0.78 -14.39
N ARG A 163 -9.30 1.93 -14.89
CA ARG A 163 -8.59 3.22 -14.79
C ARG A 163 -8.36 3.64 -13.33
N TYR A 164 -9.36 3.49 -12.48
CA TYR A 164 -9.24 3.81 -11.05
C TYR A 164 -8.29 2.88 -10.31
N GLN A 165 -8.32 1.58 -10.58
CA GLN A 165 -7.33 0.65 -10.04
C GLN A 165 -5.91 1.04 -10.46
N LYS A 166 -5.67 1.35 -11.74
CA LYS A 166 -4.36 1.80 -12.23
C LYS A 166 -3.93 3.11 -11.57
N SER A 167 -4.84 4.07 -11.42
CA SER A 167 -4.56 5.34 -10.73
C SER A 167 -4.26 5.14 -9.24
N ARG A 168 -4.99 4.24 -8.57
CA ARG A 168 -4.79 3.93 -7.15
C ARG A 168 -3.42 3.28 -6.96
N LYS A 169 -3.10 2.28 -7.78
CA LYS A 169 -1.79 1.61 -7.78
C LYS A 169 -0.64 2.60 -7.99
N ARG A 170 -0.72 3.48 -9.01
CA ARG A 170 0.29 4.54 -9.21
C ARG A 170 0.45 5.44 -7.99
N ARG A 171 -0.66 5.81 -7.32
CA ARG A 171 -0.60 6.63 -6.11
C ARG A 171 0.06 5.89 -4.96
N GLU A 172 -0.26 4.62 -4.76
CA GLU A 172 0.35 3.74 -3.76
C GLU A 172 1.85 3.57 -4.03
N ASP A 173 2.24 3.29 -5.27
CA ASP A 173 3.62 3.11 -5.70
C ASP A 173 4.42 4.41 -5.56
N ASN A 174 3.88 5.56 -5.98
CA ASN A 174 4.52 6.88 -5.80
C ASN A 174 4.66 7.24 -4.32
N ALA A 175 3.62 6.99 -3.50
CA ALA A 175 3.69 7.23 -2.07
C ALA A 175 4.73 6.33 -1.39
N LEU A 176 4.88 5.08 -1.85
CA LEU A 176 5.92 4.18 -1.39
C LEU A 176 7.30 4.66 -1.81
N PHE A 177 7.45 5.13 -3.05
CA PHE A 177 8.69 5.69 -3.57
C PHE A 177 9.16 6.87 -2.70
N THR A 178 8.31 7.88 -2.50
CA THR A 178 8.65 9.06 -1.69
C THR A 178 8.97 8.71 -0.22
N LYS A 179 8.33 7.69 0.36
CA LYS A 179 8.57 7.31 1.76
C LYS A 179 9.74 6.35 1.94
N ASN A 180 9.94 5.42 1.01
CA ASN A 180 10.93 4.35 1.09
C ASN A 180 11.26 3.79 -0.31
N GLU A 181 12.18 4.45 -0.99
CA GLU A 181 12.65 4.10 -2.33
C GLU A 181 13.20 2.66 -2.41
N LYS A 182 13.95 2.22 -1.38
CA LYS A 182 14.54 0.87 -1.34
C LYS A 182 13.47 -0.23 -1.38
N LEU A 183 12.35 -0.04 -0.68
CA LEU A 183 11.23 -0.99 -0.74
C LEU A 183 10.50 -0.95 -2.08
N CYS A 184 10.39 0.23 -2.71
CA CYS A 184 9.82 0.38 -4.05
C CYS A 184 10.64 -0.44 -5.08
N TYR A 185 11.96 -0.24 -5.14
CA TYR A 185 12.83 -0.99 -6.04
C TYR A 185 12.86 -2.49 -5.74
N ARG A 186 12.81 -2.89 -4.46
CA ARG A 186 12.73 -4.31 -4.09
C ARG A 186 11.44 -4.97 -4.58
N ARG A 187 10.29 -4.28 -4.50
CA ARG A 187 9.02 -4.79 -5.04
C ARG A 187 9.05 -4.89 -6.57
N LEU A 188 9.66 -3.91 -7.25
CA LEU A 188 9.86 -3.96 -8.70
C LEU A 188 10.73 -5.17 -9.08
N GLN A 189 11.84 -5.40 -8.37
CA GLN A 189 12.69 -6.58 -8.59
C GLN A 189 11.97 -7.90 -8.30
N GLN A 190 11.13 -7.98 -7.27
CA GLN A 190 10.32 -9.18 -6.99
C GLN A 190 9.30 -9.48 -8.09
N SER A 191 8.75 -8.47 -8.77
CA SER A 191 7.86 -8.66 -9.90
C SER A 191 8.57 -9.10 -11.19
N VAL A 192 9.86 -8.79 -11.32
CA VAL A 192 10.71 -9.20 -12.46
C VAL A 192 11.30 -10.61 -12.22
N ASN A 193 11.54 -10.96 -10.96
CA ASN A 193 12.02 -12.27 -10.54
C ASN A 193 10.90 -13.31 -10.38
N ASP A 194 9.82 -13.19 -11.16
CA ASP A 194 8.92 -14.34 -11.32
C ASP A 194 9.79 -15.49 -11.85
N THR A 195 9.98 -16.47 -10.97
CA THR A 195 10.84 -17.65 -11.12
C THR A 195 10.24 -18.64 -12.12
N SER A 196 9.55 -18.13 -13.14
CA SER A 196 8.91 -18.88 -14.22
C SER A 196 9.90 -19.31 -15.30
N GLY A 197 11.10 -18.72 -15.35
CA GLY A 197 12.17 -19.09 -16.29
C GLY A 197 13.30 -19.97 -15.70
N LEU A 198 13.23 -20.33 -14.42
CA LEU A 198 14.25 -21.18 -13.80
C LEU A 198 13.82 -22.65 -13.85
N PRO A 199 14.69 -23.56 -14.33
CA PRO A 199 14.50 -24.99 -14.18
C PRO A 199 14.34 -25.31 -12.69
N ARG A 200 13.16 -25.77 -12.27
CA ARG A 200 12.88 -26.01 -10.84
C ARG A 200 13.51 -27.31 -10.35
N ARG A 201 13.85 -28.20 -11.28
CA ARG A 201 14.40 -29.53 -11.01
C ARG A 201 15.62 -29.80 -11.89
N ARG A 202 16.46 -30.73 -11.43
CA ARG A 202 17.65 -31.18 -12.17
C ARG A 202 17.28 -31.76 -13.53
N GLU A 203 16.14 -32.46 -13.60
CA GLU A 203 15.63 -33.05 -14.85
C GLU A 203 15.40 -32.01 -15.96
N ASP A 204 14.95 -30.81 -15.60
CA ASP A 204 14.66 -29.73 -16.56
C ASP A 204 15.95 -29.19 -17.20
N VAL A 205 17.02 -29.09 -16.40
CA VAL A 205 18.35 -28.68 -16.85
C VAL A 205 18.96 -29.74 -17.77
N GLU A 206 18.84 -31.01 -17.37
CA GLU A 206 19.37 -32.13 -18.14
C GLU A 206 18.66 -32.27 -19.49
N LYS A 207 17.33 -32.15 -19.52
CA LYS A 207 16.54 -32.20 -20.76
C LYS A 207 16.93 -31.10 -21.75
N PHE A 208 17.17 -29.88 -21.26
CA PHE A 208 17.60 -28.75 -22.09
C PHE A 208 18.97 -29.02 -22.73
N TRP A 209 19.98 -29.37 -21.93
CA TRP A 209 21.33 -29.62 -22.47
C TRP A 209 21.39 -30.86 -23.35
N ARG A 210 20.62 -31.91 -23.02
CA ARG A 210 20.53 -33.12 -23.84
C ARG A 210 19.98 -32.85 -25.23
N SER A 211 18.99 -31.97 -25.38
CA SER A 211 18.45 -31.58 -26.69
C SER A 211 19.47 -30.82 -27.54
N ILE A 212 20.36 -30.04 -26.93
CA ILE A 212 21.37 -29.26 -27.67
C ILE A 212 22.62 -30.12 -27.98
N TRP A 213 23.05 -30.99 -27.06
CA TRP A 213 24.37 -31.65 -27.13
C TRP A 213 24.31 -33.15 -27.41
N SER A 214 23.20 -33.82 -27.13
CA SER A 214 23.08 -35.28 -27.27
C SER A 214 22.22 -35.72 -28.44
N GLU A 215 21.25 -34.90 -28.87
CA GLU A 215 20.44 -35.18 -30.05
C GLU A 215 21.23 -34.76 -31.30
N LYS A 216 21.58 -35.73 -32.16
CA LYS A 216 22.21 -35.44 -33.44
C LYS A 216 21.17 -34.76 -34.34
N VAL A 217 21.27 -33.44 -34.46
CA VAL A 217 20.48 -32.66 -35.42
C VAL A 217 21.09 -32.85 -36.80
N ILE A 218 20.31 -33.33 -37.76
CA ILE A 218 20.72 -33.39 -39.17
C ILE A 218 20.61 -31.97 -39.72
N HIS A 219 21.74 -31.28 -39.84
CA HIS A 219 21.78 -29.95 -40.43
C HIS A 219 21.64 -30.02 -41.96
N ASN A 220 21.03 -29.00 -42.56
CA ASN A 220 20.93 -28.92 -44.01
C ASN A 220 22.27 -28.44 -44.59
N GLU A 221 23.14 -29.38 -44.92
CA GLU A 221 24.47 -29.16 -45.50
C GLU A 221 24.42 -28.55 -46.92
N THR A 222 23.24 -28.56 -47.57
CA THR A 222 23.05 -28.07 -48.94
C THR A 222 22.37 -26.70 -49.01
N ALA A 223 22.24 -26.00 -47.88
CA ALA A 223 21.58 -24.71 -47.85
C ALA A 223 22.35 -23.69 -48.71
N THR A 224 21.64 -22.93 -49.55
CA THR A 224 22.20 -22.02 -50.56
C THR A 224 23.14 -20.95 -50.00
N TRP A 225 23.01 -20.61 -48.72
CA TRP A 225 23.90 -19.67 -48.04
C TRP A 225 25.27 -20.30 -47.70
N ILE A 226 25.34 -21.63 -47.50
CA ILE A 226 26.60 -22.36 -47.25
C ILE A 226 27.46 -22.31 -48.50
N THR A 227 26.91 -22.68 -49.66
CA THR A 227 27.63 -22.65 -50.95
C THR A 227 28.08 -21.22 -51.32
N ARG A 228 27.27 -20.21 -50.99
CA ARG A 228 27.63 -18.80 -51.19
C ARG A 228 28.80 -18.37 -50.30
N GLU A 229 28.85 -18.85 -49.06
CA GLU A 229 29.93 -18.50 -48.13
C GLU A 229 31.22 -19.29 -48.44
N GLU A 230 31.13 -20.56 -48.85
CA GLU A 230 32.27 -21.33 -49.36
C GLU A 230 32.94 -20.65 -50.57
N GLN A 231 32.13 -20.12 -51.50
CA GLN A 231 32.64 -19.34 -52.63
C GLN A 231 33.32 -18.03 -52.20
N ARG A 232 32.86 -17.39 -51.12
CA ARG A 232 33.48 -16.16 -50.58
C ARG A 232 34.77 -16.47 -49.82
N MET A 233 34.86 -17.63 -49.18
CA MET A 233 35.98 -18.03 -48.34
C MET A 233 37.10 -18.77 -49.11
N LEU A 234 36.88 -19.08 -50.39
CA LEU A 234 37.85 -19.75 -51.29
C LEU A 234 39.19 -19.00 -51.42
N GLU A 235 39.20 -17.68 -51.25
CA GLU A 235 40.41 -16.83 -51.29
C GLU A 235 40.99 -16.55 -49.89
N VAL A 236 40.34 -17.00 -48.82
CA VAL A 236 40.77 -16.75 -47.44
C VAL A 236 41.61 -17.94 -46.96
N PRO A 237 42.86 -17.72 -46.53
CA PRO A 237 43.67 -18.78 -45.95
C PRO A 237 42.97 -19.40 -44.74
N GLU A 238 42.95 -20.74 -44.69
CA GLU A 238 42.40 -21.47 -43.56
C GLU A 238 43.10 -21.02 -42.27
N MET A 239 42.30 -20.70 -41.25
CA MET A 239 42.84 -20.24 -39.97
C MET A 239 43.68 -21.36 -39.37
N GLN A 240 44.95 -21.06 -39.08
CA GLN A 240 45.84 -22.03 -38.44
C GLN A 240 45.21 -22.53 -37.14
N HIS A 241 45.34 -23.82 -36.88
CA HIS A 241 44.87 -24.43 -35.65
C HIS A 241 45.54 -23.72 -34.45
N VAL A 242 44.75 -23.01 -33.64
CA VAL A 242 45.19 -22.44 -32.38
C VAL A 242 44.88 -23.43 -31.28
N GLU A 243 45.90 -24.08 -30.74
CA GLU A 243 45.77 -24.85 -29.51
C GLU A 243 45.65 -23.88 -28.33
N ILE A 244 44.51 -23.93 -27.63
CA ILE A 244 44.31 -23.14 -26.42
C ILE A 244 45.07 -23.82 -25.29
N THR A 245 46.12 -23.17 -24.82
CA THR A 245 46.96 -23.68 -23.73
C THR A 245 46.41 -23.24 -22.37
N GLU A 246 46.85 -23.88 -21.28
CA GLU A 246 46.49 -23.47 -19.93
C GLU A 246 46.88 -22.01 -19.64
N GLU A 247 47.99 -21.55 -20.23
CA GLU A 247 48.49 -20.18 -20.10
C GLU A 247 47.52 -19.16 -20.72
N ASP A 248 46.87 -19.51 -21.83
CA ASP A 248 45.86 -18.64 -22.46
C ASP A 248 44.65 -18.46 -21.56
N VAL A 249 44.24 -19.54 -20.88
CA VAL A 249 43.12 -19.53 -19.93
C VAL A 249 43.47 -18.72 -18.68
N THR A 250 44.66 -18.89 -18.11
CA THR A 250 45.09 -18.12 -16.93
C THR A 250 45.19 -16.63 -17.25
N GLN A 251 45.74 -16.26 -18.41
CA GLN A 251 45.82 -14.87 -18.86
C GLN A 251 44.43 -14.24 -19.09
N ALA A 252 43.49 -14.99 -19.68
CA ALA A 252 42.12 -14.51 -19.89
C ALA A 252 41.39 -14.28 -18.56
N VAL A 253 41.56 -15.19 -17.60
CA VAL A 253 40.99 -15.05 -16.25
C VAL A 253 41.64 -13.89 -15.51
N TYR A 254 42.96 -13.71 -15.60
CA TYR A 254 43.69 -12.61 -14.96
C TYR A 254 43.21 -11.24 -15.44
N LYS A 255 43.06 -11.06 -16.77
CA LYS A 255 42.60 -9.81 -17.40
C LYS A 255 41.12 -9.50 -17.12
N SER A 256 40.33 -10.49 -16.71
CA SER A 256 38.91 -10.32 -16.45
C SER A 256 38.63 -9.59 -15.12
N PRO A 257 37.71 -8.59 -15.05
CA PRO A 257 37.40 -7.87 -13.82
C PRO A 257 36.79 -8.79 -12.74
N ASN A 258 37.20 -8.63 -11.48
CA ASN A 258 36.76 -9.48 -10.37
C ASN A 258 35.24 -9.51 -10.17
N TRP A 259 34.60 -8.36 -10.37
CA TRP A 259 33.18 -8.13 -10.08
C TRP A 259 32.31 -7.97 -11.33
N LYS A 260 32.70 -8.60 -12.45
CA LYS A 260 31.83 -8.66 -13.63
C LYS A 260 30.56 -9.46 -13.30
N ALA A 261 29.45 -9.11 -13.94
CA ALA A 261 28.18 -9.81 -13.78
C ALA A 261 28.37 -11.30 -14.07
N THR A 262 27.83 -12.14 -13.19
CA THR A 262 27.96 -13.60 -13.31
C THR A 262 27.05 -14.13 -14.38
N GLY A 263 27.46 -15.26 -14.98
CA GLY A 263 26.61 -16.02 -15.86
C GLY A 263 25.48 -16.72 -15.09
N PRO A 264 24.74 -17.61 -15.76
CA PRO A 264 23.71 -18.44 -15.12
C PRO A 264 24.26 -19.36 -14.01
N ASP A 265 25.57 -19.59 -13.99
CA ASP A 265 26.33 -20.32 -12.96
C ASP A 265 26.51 -19.54 -11.64
N LYS A 266 26.32 -18.21 -11.65
CA LYS A 266 26.47 -17.31 -10.51
C LYS A 266 27.89 -17.26 -9.89
N ILE A 267 28.91 -17.70 -10.61
CA ILE A 267 30.30 -17.67 -10.15
C ILE A 267 30.96 -16.38 -10.62
N HIS A 268 31.49 -15.59 -9.68
CA HIS A 268 32.27 -14.39 -10.00
C HIS A 268 33.73 -14.74 -10.34
N ASN A 269 34.33 -13.99 -11.26
CA ASN A 269 35.74 -14.09 -11.64
C ASN A 269 36.69 -14.01 -10.42
N PHE A 270 36.29 -13.29 -9.37
CA PHE A 270 37.00 -13.28 -8.10
C PHE A 270 37.31 -14.69 -7.56
N TRP A 271 36.32 -15.59 -7.60
CA TRP A 271 36.46 -16.95 -7.10
C TRP A 271 37.31 -17.81 -8.02
N LEU A 272 37.16 -17.65 -9.34
CA LEU A 272 38.02 -18.34 -10.32
C LEU A 272 39.49 -18.00 -10.08
N LYS A 273 39.82 -16.71 -9.96
CA LYS A 273 41.19 -16.27 -9.62
C LYS A 273 41.67 -16.90 -8.32
N LYS A 274 40.84 -16.90 -7.27
CA LYS A 274 41.23 -17.42 -5.96
C LYS A 274 41.48 -18.92 -5.95
N LEU A 275 40.76 -19.71 -6.75
CA LEU A 275 40.96 -21.17 -6.84
C LEU A 275 42.33 -21.52 -7.43
N PHE A 276 42.78 -20.79 -8.45
CA PHE A 276 44.07 -21.05 -9.10
C PHE A 276 45.28 -20.54 -8.32
N TYR A 277 45.14 -19.51 -7.47
CA TYR A 277 46.22 -19.03 -6.60
C TYR A 277 46.53 -19.95 -5.40
N THR A 278 45.67 -20.92 -5.08
CA THR A 278 45.85 -21.83 -3.94
C THR A 278 46.64 -23.12 -4.25
N ASN A 279 47.06 -23.34 -5.49
CA ASN A 279 47.85 -24.50 -5.92
C ASN A 279 49.29 -24.14 -6.32
N GLN A 280 49.89 -23.15 -5.65
CA GLN A 280 51.31 -22.78 -5.81
C GLN A 280 52.02 -22.85 -4.46
#